data_AF-A0A2E1CDZ2-F1
#
_entry.id   AF-A0A2E1CDZ2-F1
#
_cell.length_a   1.000
_cell.length_b   1.000
_cell.length_c   1.000
_cell.angle_alpha   90.00
_cell.angle_beta   90.00
_cell.angle_gamma   90.00
#
_symmetry.space_group_name_H-M   'P 1'
#
loop_
_entity.id
_entity.type
_entity.pdbx_description
1 polymer ?
#
loop_
_entity_poly.entity_id
_entity_poly.type
_entity_poly.pdbx_seq_one_letter_code
_entity_poly.pdbx_strand_id
1 'polypeptide(L)'
;WCDDGSGSFTDAEGNAESWTETFDEESGCSTRVDSSGSSSSWCEDGSGSFTDAEGNAESWTVTFDDSTGCSTEIREDGSSSGWCEDGTSWFVDPNGVMNEVIYDESTGCAVSTSTDGKMGGWCDDGTSWHQDDLGQMVEVTFDESTGCSTEISGDGSSSTWCEDGSGWWVDQDGSRTDRAYDSETGCEITTNSDGSSGEWCEDGSGFFIDPEGNTESWNEVYDPQTGCTKTAYSDGSASARCEDGSSWDEDSSGERTQTRFNKETGCGITTDSFGNRSGWCEDGNTWFEDEAGSRTETIIDETTGCGTTKFEDGTSSGWCGDGSSWHEDQTGSRTETSFDEESGCSTTDYLSGFIYEGFSEIECHDGSNYMLDPEGIKSEIVIDQETGCKQILSSDGVLSDLNCVEMNKDDQGSDFLEEFDEETGCMSVTYPDGGQDTNCPDGTSFFVDPGGMRIDRVFDESTGCVTETFPDGISQTFCLDQELVFSD
;
A
#
# COMPACT_ATOMS: atom_id res chain seq x y z
N TRP A 1 30.09 -41.56 33.50
CA TRP A 1 29.22 -42.73 33.29
C TRP A 1 29.68 -43.85 34.20
N CYS A 2 28.74 -44.39 34.96
CA CYS A 2 28.91 -45.48 35.91
C CYS A 2 28.16 -46.72 35.38
N ASP A 3 28.55 -47.92 35.83
CA ASP A 3 27.95 -49.19 35.42
C ASP A 3 26.49 -49.36 35.91
N ASP A 4 26.00 -48.46 36.75
CA ASP A 4 24.63 -48.42 37.28
C ASP A 4 23.70 -47.50 36.47
N GLY A 5 24.14 -47.03 35.28
CA GLY A 5 23.37 -46.12 34.43
C GLY A 5 23.42 -44.65 34.88
N SER A 6 24.14 -44.32 35.97
CA SER A 6 24.30 -42.94 36.40
C SER A 6 25.46 -42.21 35.70
N GLY A 7 25.29 -40.91 35.49
CA GLY A 7 26.32 -40.07 34.90
C GLY A 7 26.33 -38.67 35.50
N SER A 8 27.47 -38.00 35.41
CA SER A 8 27.56 -36.57 35.66
C SER A 8 28.56 -35.95 34.69
N PHE A 9 28.28 -34.71 34.30
CA PHE A 9 29.20 -33.87 33.55
C PHE A 9 29.26 -32.49 34.21
N THR A 10 30.38 -31.80 33.99
CA THR A 10 30.53 -30.41 34.41
C THR A 10 30.99 -29.62 33.20
N ASP A 11 30.26 -28.57 32.85
CA ASP A 11 30.61 -27.73 31.70
C ASP A 11 31.82 -26.83 31.99
N ALA A 12 32.23 -26.05 30.99
CA ALA A 12 33.35 -25.13 31.09
C ALA A 12 33.09 -23.95 32.05
N GLU A 13 31.83 -23.64 32.35
CA GLU A 13 31.41 -22.63 33.32
C GLU A 13 31.31 -23.17 34.76
N GLY A 14 31.46 -24.48 34.95
CA GLY A 14 31.44 -25.14 36.27
C GLY A 14 30.05 -25.60 36.73
N ASN A 15 29.04 -25.58 35.85
CA ASN A 15 27.74 -26.14 36.15
C ASN A 15 27.80 -27.66 36.09
N ALA A 16 27.39 -28.32 37.18
CA ALA A 16 27.41 -29.77 37.28
C ALA A 16 26.00 -30.33 37.09
N GLU A 17 25.81 -31.11 36.03
CA GLU A 17 24.59 -31.89 35.79
C GLU A 17 24.84 -33.36 36.10
N SER A 18 23.85 -34.03 36.67
CA SER A 18 23.89 -35.46 36.93
C SER A 18 22.58 -36.11 36.53
N TRP A 19 22.64 -37.36 36.08
CA TRP A 19 21.48 -38.13 35.66
C TRP A 19 21.57 -39.57 36.15
N THR A 20 20.40 -40.21 36.26
CA THR A 20 20.27 -41.64 36.54
C THR A 20 19.42 -42.26 35.46
N GLU A 21 19.90 -43.33 34.83
CA GLU A 21 19.16 -44.11 33.84
C GLU A 21 18.82 -45.50 34.40
N THR A 22 17.56 -45.91 34.28
CA THR A 22 17.07 -47.23 34.71
C THR A 22 16.38 -47.93 33.56
N PHE A 23 16.79 -49.16 33.26
CA PHE A 23 16.12 -50.02 32.28
C PHE A 23 15.15 -50.98 32.98
N ASP A 24 13.91 -51.02 32.49
CA ASP A 24 12.87 -51.92 32.97
C ASP A 24 12.66 -53.07 31.96
N GLU A 25 13.07 -54.28 32.32
CA GLU A 25 12.99 -55.45 31.43
C GLU A 25 11.54 -55.93 31.16
N GLU A 26 10.56 -55.53 31.98
CA GLU A 26 9.16 -55.96 31.81
C GLU A 26 8.43 -55.12 30.75
N SER A 27 8.73 -53.82 30.70
CA SER A 27 8.22 -52.87 29.71
C SER A 27 9.16 -52.69 28.51
N GLY A 28 10.43 -53.08 28.63
CA GLY A 28 11.44 -52.87 27.58
C GLY A 28 11.82 -51.41 27.40
N CYS A 29 11.72 -50.58 28.45
CA CYS A 29 11.95 -49.15 28.39
C CYS A 29 13.10 -48.69 29.30
N SER A 30 13.93 -47.77 28.83
CA SER A 30 14.88 -47.02 29.64
C SER A 30 14.28 -45.69 30.06
N THR A 31 14.37 -45.36 31.36
CA THR A 31 13.97 -44.07 31.91
C THR A 31 15.21 -43.35 32.42
N ARG A 32 15.46 -42.15 31.92
CA ARG A 32 16.49 -41.23 32.40
C ARG A 32 15.85 -40.12 33.21
N VAL A 33 16.40 -39.85 34.40
CA VAL A 33 16.02 -38.73 35.26
C VAL A 33 17.23 -37.84 35.48
N ASP A 34 17.10 -36.57 35.11
CA ASP A 34 18.15 -35.56 35.26
C ASP A 34 18.02 -34.82 36.59
N SER A 35 19.13 -34.24 37.08
CA SER A 35 19.16 -33.49 38.36
C SER A 35 18.33 -32.22 38.34
N SER A 36 17.93 -31.74 37.16
CA SER A 36 16.97 -30.66 36.98
C SER A 36 15.54 -31.05 37.41
N GLY A 37 15.25 -32.34 37.53
CA GLY A 37 13.91 -32.87 37.81
C GLY A 37 13.16 -33.34 36.56
N SER A 38 13.71 -33.13 35.37
CA SER A 38 13.16 -33.65 34.12
C SER A 38 13.39 -35.16 33.99
N SER A 39 12.49 -35.86 33.31
CA SER A 39 12.60 -37.29 33.02
C SER A 39 12.22 -37.61 31.59
N SER A 40 12.98 -38.49 30.93
CA SER A 40 12.63 -39.07 29.63
C SER A 40 12.56 -40.59 29.73
N SER A 41 11.62 -41.21 29.03
CA SER A 41 11.50 -42.67 28.88
C SER A 41 11.51 -43.04 27.41
N TRP A 42 12.27 -44.08 27.04
CA TRP A 42 12.45 -44.58 25.68
C TRP A 42 12.30 -46.09 25.68
N CYS A 43 11.38 -46.62 24.88
CA CYS A 43 11.09 -48.04 24.79
C CYS A 43 11.73 -48.67 23.54
N GLU A 44 12.01 -49.96 23.60
CA GLU A 44 12.60 -50.71 22.47
C GLU A 44 11.71 -50.74 21.21
N ASP A 45 10.39 -50.51 21.37
CA ASP A 45 9.43 -50.37 20.27
C ASP A 45 9.42 -48.96 19.64
N GLY A 46 10.24 -48.04 20.15
CA GLY A 46 10.33 -46.65 19.70
C GLY A 46 9.37 -45.69 20.42
N SER A 47 8.43 -46.20 21.23
CA SER A 47 7.57 -45.36 22.07
C SER A 47 8.36 -44.66 23.18
N GLY A 48 7.82 -43.57 23.71
CA GLY A 48 8.49 -42.82 24.75
C GLY A 48 7.65 -41.73 25.39
N SER A 49 8.23 -41.13 26.41
CA SER A 49 7.64 -39.96 27.07
C SER A 49 8.72 -39.03 27.59
N PHE A 50 8.38 -37.77 27.72
CA PHE A 50 9.20 -36.77 28.38
C PHE A 50 8.36 -36.01 29.40
N THR A 51 9.00 -35.59 30.48
CA THR A 51 8.41 -34.71 31.49
C THR A 51 9.46 -33.69 31.89
N ASP A 52 9.14 -32.41 31.76
CA ASP A 52 10.05 -31.33 32.14
C ASP A 52 10.13 -31.12 33.66
N ALA A 53 10.97 -30.18 34.10
CA ALA A 53 11.16 -29.91 35.53
C ALA A 53 9.92 -29.25 36.18
N GLU A 54 9.07 -28.63 35.37
CA GLU A 54 7.82 -27.97 35.73
C GLU A 54 6.64 -28.96 35.82
N GLY A 55 6.81 -30.19 35.31
CA GLY A 55 5.83 -31.27 35.35
C GLY A 55 4.92 -31.35 34.13
N ASN A 56 5.24 -30.63 33.04
CA ASN A 56 4.56 -30.83 31.76
C ASN A 56 5.07 -32.12 31.13
N ALA A 57 4.15 -33.00 30.73
CA ALA A 57 4.47 -34.30 30.17
C ALA A 57 3.98 -34.38 28.71
N GLU A 58 4.77 -35.06 27.88
CA GLU A 58 4.44 -35.43 26.51
C GLU A 58 4.74 -36.93 26.33
N SER A 59 3.92 -37.63 25.57
CA SER A 59 4.20 -39.03 25.21
C SER A 59 3.86 -39.33 23.75
N TRP A 60 4.54 -40.34 23.22
CA TRP A 60 4.35 -40.82 21.86
C TRP A 60 4.39 -42.35 21.81
N THR A 61 3.63 -42.91 20.89
CA THR A 61 3.56 -44.36 20.65
C THR A 61 3.97 -44.66 19.23
N VAL A 62 4.82 -45.66 19.03
CA VAL A 62 5.28 -46.09 17.71
C VAL A 62 4.75 -47.50 17.43
N THR A 63 4.22 -47.69 16.23
CA THR A 63 3.71 -48.98 15.77
C THR A 63 4.30 -49.31 14.40
N PHE A 64 4.83 -50.51 14.24
CA PHE A 64 5.33 -51.01 12.96
C PHE A 64 4.33 -51.99 12.34
N ASP A 65 3.94 -51.73 11.10
CA ASP A 65 3.07 -52.60 10.31
C ASP A 65 3.90 -53.36 9.27
N ASP A 66 4.11 -54.66 9.53
CA ASP A 66 4.88 -55.58 8.65
C ASP A 66 4.22 -55.78 7.27
N SER A 67 2.92 -55.49 7.13
CA SER A 67 2.20 -55.66 5.87
C SER A 67 2.35 -54.48 4.92
N THR A 68 2.58 -53.28 5.47
CA THR A 68 2.85 -52.06 4.69
C THR A 68 4.33 -51.67 4.72
N GLY A 69 5.12 -52.24 5.64
CA GLY A 69 6.52 -51.86 5.85
C GLY A 69 6.67 -50.45 6.45
N CYS A 70 5.66 -49.96 7.17
CA CYS A 70 5.63 -48.60 7.69
C CYS A 70 5.63 -48.56 9.21
N SER A 71 6.41 -47.64 9.77
CA SER A 71 6.33 -47.21 11.17
C SER A 71 5.39 -46.02 11.29
N THR A 72 4.57 -45.98 12.33
CA THR A 72 3.61 -44.91 12.64
C THR A 72 3.82 -44.46 14.09
N GLU A 73 4.17 -43.19 14.28
CA GLU A 73 4.22 -42.48 15.56
C GLU A 73 2.93 -41.68 15.76
N ILE A 74 2.34 -41.77 16.95
CA ILE A 74 1.19 -40.96 17.39
C ILE A 74 1.55 -40.26 18.69
N ARG A 75 1.36 -38.94 18.75
CA ARG A 75 1.65 -38.09 19.90
C ARG A 75 0.39 -37.72 20.68
N GLU A 76 0.55 -37.36 21.95
CA GLU A 76 -0.57 -36.93 22.82
C GLU A 76 -1.29 -35.67 22.34
N ASP A 77 -0.61 -34.80 21.60
CA ASP A 77 -1.21 -33.59 21.01
C ASP A 77 -2.16 -33.89 19.84
N GLY A 78 -2.26 -35.16 19.42
CA GLY A 78 -3.09 -35.61 18.30
C GLY A 78 -2.37 -35.62 16.96
N SER A 79 -1.12 -35.17 16.89
CA SER A 79 -0.30 -35.30 15.69
C SER A 79 0.18 -36.74 15.49
N SER A 80 0.50 -37.08 14.24
CA SER A 80 1.11 -38.37 13.90
C SER A 80 2.16 -38.21 12.81
N SER A 81 3.21 -39.03 12.83
CA SER A 81 4.21 -39.13 11.75
C SER A 81 4.50 -40.57 11.35
N GLY A 82 4.87 -40.80 10.09
CA GLY A 82 5.03 -42.15 9.57
C GLY A 82 6.08 -42.24 8.50
N TRP A 83 6.75 -43.39 8.46
CA TRP A 83 7.89 -43.65 7.59
C TRP A 83 7.84 -45.08 7.09
N CYS A 84 7.89 -45.26 5.78
CA CYS A 84 7.81 -46.53 5.10
C CYS A 84 9.16 -46.92 4.48
N GLU A 85 9.40 -48.22 4.35
CA GLU A 85 10.63 -48.74 3.71
C GLU A 85 10.74 -48.36 2.22
N ASP A 86 9.63 -47.99 1.58
CA ASP A 86 9.60 -47.55 0.17
C ASP A 86 9.99 -46.07 -0.02
N GLY A 87 10.38 -45.38 1.06
CA GLY A 87 10.74 -43.95 1.03
C GLY A 87 9.55 -43.00 1.22
N THR A 88 8.33 -43.52 1.32
CA THR A 88 7.15 -42.71 1.65
C THR A 88 7.19 -42.30 3.13
N SER A 89 6.86 -41.05 3.40
CA SER A 89 6.63 -40.55 4.76
C SER A 89 5.45 -39.62 4.80
N TRP A 90 4.84 -39.46 5.97
CA TRP A 90 3.79 -38.48 6.17
C TRP A 90 3.86 -37.87 7.56
N PHE A 91 3.19 -36.74 7.71
CA PHE A 91 2.94 -36.06 8.97
C PHE A 91 1.52 -35.50 8.98
N VAL A 92 0.78 -35.74 10.04
CA VAL A 92 -0.54 -35.14 10.30
C VAL A 92 -0.39 -34.27 11.52
N ASP A 93 -0.68 -32.98 11.38
CA ASP A 93 -0.65 -32.04 12.49
C ASP A 93 -1.85 -32.22 13.44
N PRO A 94 -1.86 -31.59 14.63
CA PRO A 94 -3.00 -31.67 15.57
C PRO A 94 -4.32 -31.13 15.01
N ASN A 95 -4.29 -30.30 13.97
CA ASN A 95 -5.46 -29.75 13.30
C ASN A 95 -5.98 -30.66 12.17
N GLY A 96 -5.28 -31.76 11.88
CA GLY A 96 -5.63 -32.73 10.85
C GLY A 96 -5.09 -32.40 9.46
N VAL A 97 -4.20 -31.41 9.32
CA VAL A 97 -3.52 -31.14 8.04
C VAL A 97 -2.46 -32.21 7.83
N MET A 98 -2.58 -32.97 6.75
CA MET A 98 -1.65 -34.02 6.38
C MET A 98 -0.69 -33.52 5.31
N ASN A 99 0.59 -33.77 5.53
CA ASN A 99 1.69 -33.64 4.58
C ASN A 99 2.20 -35.04 4.26
N GLU A 100 2.22 -35.43 3.00
CA GLU A 100 2.77 -36.68 2.50
C GLU A 100 3.99 -36.38 1.64
N VAL A 101 5.06 -37.18 1.77
CA VAL A 101 6.27 -37.10 0.97
C VAL A 101 6.52 -38.48 0.36
N ILE A 102 6.67 -38.53 -0.97
CA ILE A 102 6.98 -39.76 -1.70
C ILE A 102 8.33 -39.56 -2.37
N TYR A 103 9.34 -40.33 -1.98
CA TYR A 103 10.65 -40.36 -2.62
C TYR A 103 10.75 -41.50 -3.64
N ASP A 104 11.07 -41.18 -4.89
CA ASP A 104 11.34 -42.13 -5.96
C ASP A 104 12.86 -42.25 -6.17
N GLU A 105 13.45 -43.36 -5.70
CA GLU A 105 14.88 -43.66 -5.84
C GLU A 105 15.31 -43.79 -7.32
N SER A 106 14.38 -44.09 -8.24
CA SER A 106 14.68 -44.26 -9.66
C SER A 106 14.86 -42.92 -10.39
N THR A 107 14.14 -41.89 -9.95
CA THR A 107 14.31 -40.51 -10.43
C THR A 107 15.24 -39.70 -9.54
N GLY A 108 15.48 -40.15 -8.30
CA GLY A 108 16.20 -39.40 -7.27
C GLY A 108 15.42 -38.17 -6.80
N CYS A 109 14.08 -38.23 -6.82
CA CYS A 109 13.23 -37.08 -6.52
C CYS A 109 12.18 -37.41 -5.46
N ALA A 110 11.91 -36.47 -4.58
CA ALA A 110 10.78 -36.49 -3.65
C ALA A 110 9.71 -35.49 -4.07
N VAL A 111 8.45 -35.87 -3.85
CA VAL A 111 7.27 -35.01 -4.02
C VAL A 111 6.60 -34.88 -2.67
N SER A 112 6.34 -33.66 -2.22
CA SER A 112 5.50 -33.37 -1.07
C SER A 112 4.12 -32.88 -1.51
N THR A 113 3.08 -33.40 -0.86
CA THR A 113 1.69 -32.97 -1.06
C THR A 113 1.02 -32.77 0.27
N SER A 114 0.33 -31.65 0.43
CA SER A 114 -0.39 -31.30 1.63
C SER A 114 -1.89 -31.21 1.36
N THR A 115 -2.70 -31.57 2.36
CA THR A 115 -4.17 -31.50 2.29
C THR A 115 -4.72 -30.07 2.21
N ASP A 116 -3.90 -29.06 2.51
CA ASP A 116 -4.24 -27.64 2.30
C ASP A 116 -4.10 -27.20 0.83
N GLY A 117 -3.67 -28.11 -0.05
CA GLY A 117 -3.51 -27.86 -1.48
C GLY A 117 -2.07 -27.55 -1.88
N LYS A 118 -1.15 -27.35 -0.93
CA LYS A 118 0.25 -27.08 -1.26
C LYS A 118 0.93 -28.34 -1.78
N MET A 119 1.75 -28.18 -2.83
CA MET A 119 2.59 -29.25 -3.35
C MET A 119 3.97 -28.72 -3.71
N GLY A 120 4.97 -29.58 -3.61
CA GLY A 120 6.32 -29.29 -4.04
C GLY A 120 7.12 -30.57 -4.28
N GLY A 121 8.37 -30.42 -4.66
CA GLY A 121 9.29 -31.52 -4.80
C GLY A 121 10.73 -31.07 -4.90
N TRP A 122 11.64 -32.00 -4.68
CA TRP A 122 13.08 -31.78 -4.74
C TRP A 122 13.77 -33.03 -5.27
N CYS A 123 14.86 -32.85 -6.01
CA CYS A 123 15.64 -33.93 -6.58
C CYS A 123 17.10 -33.88 -6.08
N ASP A 124 17.78 -35.01 -6.16
CA ASP A 124 19.17 -35.18 -5.77
C ASP A 124 20.15 -34.38 -6.66
N ASP A 125 19.70 -33.93 -7.83
CA ASP A 125 20.44 -33.04 -8.73
C ASP A 125 20.35 -31.55 -8.34
N GLY A 126 19.64 -31.23 -7.24
CA GLY A 126 19.45 -29.87 -6.74
C GLY A 126 18.29 -29.12 -7.38
N THR A 127 17.56 -29.73 -8.32
CA THR A 127 16.31 -29.17 -8.81
C THR A 127 15.19 -29.31 -7.78
N SER A 128 14.31 -28.32 -7.72
CA SER A 128 13.13 -28.34 -6.86
C SER A 128 12.01 -27.55 -7.49
N TRP A 129 10.79 -27.78 -7.02
CA TRP A 129 9.63 -27.02 -7.46
C TRP A 129 8.63 -26.89 -6.33
N HIS A 130 7.84 -25.84 -6.37
CA HIS A 130 6.76 -25.64 -5.42
C HIS A 130 5.58 -24.93 -6.09
N GLN A 131 4.41 -25.05 -5.49
CA GLN A 131 3.24 -24.30 -5.90
C GLN A 131 3.15 -23.01 -5.09
N ASP A 132 2.98 -21.86 -5.76
CA ASP A 132 2.77 -20.57 -5.12
C ASP A 132 1.34 -20.41 -4.59
N ASP A 133 1.05 -19.29 -3.91
CA ASP A 133 -0.26 -18.99 -3.34
C ASP A 133 -1.37 -18.81 -4.40
N LEU A 134 -1.00 -18.62 -5.67
CA LEU A 134 -1.91 -18.53 -6.82
C LEU A 134 -2.13 -19.88 -7.51
N GLY A 135 -1.48 -20.94 -7.02
CA GLY A 135 -1.57 -22.28 -7.59
C GLY A 135 -0.64 -22.51 -8.78
N GLN A 136 0.27 -21.59 -9.08
CA GLN A 136 1.23 -21.71 -10.18
C GLN A 136 2.46 -22.50 -9.73
N MET A 137 3.05 -23.25 -10.66
CA MET A 137 4.27 -24.01 -10.40
C MET A 137 5.48 -23.11 -10.58
N VAL A 138 6.35 -23.13 -9.60
CA VAL A 138 7.64 -22.44 -9.57
C VAL A 138 8.73 -23.52 -9.60
N GLU A 139 9.65 -23.43 -10.54
CA GLU A 139 10.78 -24.36 -10.68
C GLU A 139 12.07 -23.65 -10.25
N VAL A 140 12.85 -24.28 -9.38
CA VAL A 140 14.15 -23.79 -8.91
C VAL A 140 15.23 -24.79 -9.33
N THR A 141 16.23 -24.31 -10.06
CA THR A 141 17.36 -25.11 -10.53
C THR A 141 18.67 -24.57 -9.95
N PHE A 142 19.53 -25.43 -9.44
CA PHE A 142 20.86 -25.06 -8.95
C PHE A 142 21.93 -25.48 -9.98
N ASP A 143 22.76 -24.53 -10.41
CA ASP A 143 23.92 -24.78 -11.25
C ASP A 143 25.19 -24.81 -10.38
N GLU A 144 25.69 -26.02 -10.12
CA GLU A 144 26.91 -26.26 -9.33
C GLU A 144 28.16 -25.60 -9.97
N SER A 145 28.18 -25.39 -11.29
CA SER A 145 29.34 -24.81 -11.98
C SER A 145 29.47 -23.31 -11.78
N THR A 146 28.33 -22.62 -11.59
CA THR A 146 28.29 -21.18 -11.31
C THR A 146 28.00 -20.88 -9.84
N GLY A 147 27.51 -21.85 -9.07
CA GLY A 147 27.03 -21.64 -7.70
C GLY A 147 25.78 -20.77 -7.66
N CYS A 148 24.94 -20.84 -8.69
CA CYS A 148 23.75 -20.00 -8.82
C CYS A 148 22.48 -20.84 -8.81
N SER A 149 21.46 -20.34 -8.14
CA SER A 149 20.10 -20.89 -8.20
C SER A 149 19.24 -20.00 -9.10
N THR A 150 18.44 -20.60 -9.96
CA THR A 150 17.47 -19.91 -10.83
C THR A 150 16.07 -20.42 -10.55
N GLU A 151 15.18 -19.51 -10.21
CA GLU A 151 13.75 -19.69 -10.11
C GLU A 151 13.05 -19.25 -11.38
N ILE A 152 12.10 -20.03 -11.86
CA ILE A 152 11.25 -19.73 -13.00
C ILE A 152 9.80 -19.83 -12.53
N SER A 153 9.09 -18.71 -12.62
CA SER A 153 7.68 -18.58 -12.27
C SER A 153 6.77 -19.05 -13.40
N GLY A 154 5.54 -19.41 -13.06
CA GLY A 154 4.54 -19.88 -14.03
C GLY A 154 4.12 -18.82 -15.08
N ASP A 155 4.32 -17.54 -14.77
CA ASP A 155 4.09 -16.40 -15.67
C ASP A 155 5.23 -16.18 -16.70
N GLY A 156 6.34 -16.93 -16.57
CA GLY A 156 7.51 -16.83 -17.43
C GLY A 156 8.60 -15.89 -16.92
N SER A 157 8.38 -15.19 -15.80
CA SER A 157 9.43 -14.44 -15.11
C SER A 157 10.45 -15.39 -14.48
N SER A 158 11.68 -14.92 -14.29
CA SER A 158 12.72 -15.71 -13.64
C SER A 158 13.64 -14.86 -12.76
N SER A 159 14.13 -15.45 -11.69
CA SER A 159 15.06 -14.83 -10.75
C SER A 159 16.25 -15.74 -10.54
N THR A 160 17.46 -15.24 -10.76
CA THR A 160 18.70 -15.96 -10.50
C THR A 160 19.49 -15.27 -9.41
N TRP A 161 20.02 -16.03 -8.46
CA TRP A 161 20.89 -15.56 -7.39
C TRP A 161 22.09 -16.50 -7.19
N CYS A 162 23.26 -15.93 -6.99
CA CYS A 162 24.53 -16.64 -6.88
C CYS A 162 25.16 -16.45 -5.50
N GLU A 163 26.01 -17.40 -5.09
CA GLU A 163 26.71 -17.35 -3.80
C GLU A 163 27.64 -16.13 -3.64
N ASP A 164 28.10 -15.53 -4.75
CA ASP A 164 28.93 -14.33 -4.75
C ASP A 164 28.14 -13.02 -4.59
N GLY A 165 26.81 -13.10 -4.44
CA GLY A 165 25.91 -11.96 -4.33
C GLY A 165 25.48 -11.38 -5.68
N SER A 166 25.98 -11.91 -6.80
CA SER A 166 25.45 -11.56 -8.12
C SER A 166 24.11 -12.26 -8.38
N GLY A 167 23.33 -11.71 -9.30
CA GLY A 167 22.05 -12.25 -9.69
C GLY A 167 21.43 -11.46 -10.83
N TRP A 168 20.32 -11.95 -11.35
CA TRP A 168 19.53 -11.19 -12.30
C TRP A 168 18.07 -11.59 -12.21
N TRP A 169 17.21 -10.68 -12.61
CA TRP A 169 15.79 -10.93 -12.73
C TRP A 169 15.36 -10.67 -14.17
N VAL A 170 14.43 -11.47 -14.66
CA VAL A 170 13.81 -11.31 -15.99
C VAL A 170 12.31 -11.28 -15.78
N ASP A 171 11.66 -10.21 -16.22
CA ASP A 171 10.21 -10.08 -16.16
C ASP A 171 9.50 -10.95 -17.21
N GLN A 172 8.17 -10.98 -17.14
CA GLN A 172 7.31 -11.72 -18.09
C GLN A 172 7.44 -11.21 -19.55
N ASP A 173 7.86 -9.96 -19.74
CA ASP A 173 8.02 -9.30 -21.04
C ASP A 173 9.45 -9.48 -21.62
N GLY A 174 10.35 -10.08 -20.83
CA GLY A 174 11.74 -10.35 -21.16
C GLY A 174 12.72 -9.25 -20.77
N SER A 175 12.29 -8.19 -20.06
CA SER A 175 13.20 -7.18 -19.54
C SER A 175 14.01 -7.78 -18.40
N ARG A 176 15.33 -7.61 -18.50
CA ARG A 176 16.32 -8.10 -17.56
C ARG A 176 16.88 -6.98 -16.70
N THR A 177 17.05 -7.26 -15.41
CA THR A 177 17.80 -6.46 -14.45
C THR A 177 18.91 -7.32 -13.86
N ASP A 178 20.16 -6.96 -14.13
CA ASP A 178 21.35 -7.59 -13.58
C ASP A 178 21.78 -6.91 -12.28
N ARG A 179 22.24 -7.70 -11.31
CA ARG A 179 22.81 -7.26 -10.04
C ARG A 179 24.17 -7.92 -9.83
N ALA A 180 25.14 -7.14 -9.40
CA ALA A 180 26.48 -7.62 -9.06
C ALA A 180 26.96 -6.95 -7.78
N TYR A 181 27.52 -7.74 -6.86
CA TYR A 181 28.12 -7.22 -5.65
C TYR A 181 29.65 -7.28 -5.75
N ASP A 182 30.31 -6.13 -5.61
CA ASP A 182 31.76 -6.03 -5.54
C ASP A 182 32.20 -6.01 -4.07
N SER A 183 32.69 -7.14 -3.59
CA SER A 183 33.20 -7.28 -2.21
C SER A 183 34.47 -6.48 -1.91
N GLU A 184 35.21 -5.98 -2.92
CA GLU A 184 36.40 -5.15 -2.71
C GLU A 184 36.02 -3.70 -2.40
N THR A 185 34.98 -3.19 -3.08
CA THR A 185 34.46 -1.84 -2.87
C THR A 185 33.30 -1.80 -1.86
N GLY A 186 32.64 -2.94 -1.62
CA GLY A 186 31.43 -3.02 -0.81
C GLY A 186 30.22 -2.40 -1.52
N CYS A 187 30.18 -2.48 -2.85
CA CYS A 187 29.16 -1.83 -3.67
C CYS A 187 28.33 -2.84 -4.46
N GLU A 188 27.02 -2.61 -4.51
CA GLU A 188 26.09 -3.31 -5.37
C GLU A 188 25.86 -2.48 -6.65
N ILE A 189 26.02 -3.12 -7.80
CA ILE A 189 25.82 -2.53 -9.13
C ILE A 189 24.58 -3.17 -9.74
N THR A 190 23.65 -2.35 -10.21
CA THR A 190 22.46 -2.78 -10.96
C THR A 190 22.53 -2.28 -12.39
N THR A 191 22.13 -3.11 -13.36
CA THR A 191 22.02 -2.73 -14.77
C THR A 191 20.68 -3.21 -15.32
N ASN A 192 19.92 -2.30 -15.92
CA ASN A 192 18.59 -2.57 -16.47
C ASN A 192 18.63 -2.68 -18.00
N SER A 193 17.60 -3.30 -18.56
CA SER A 193 17.48 -3.51 -20.01
C SER A 193 17.23 -2.26 -20.83
N ASP A 194 16.72 -1.19 -20.21
CA ASP A 194 16.59 0.13 -20.82
C ASP A 194 17.95 0.84 -20.99
N GLY A 195 19.03 0.28 -20.44
CA GLY A 195 20.37 0.84 -20.46
C GLY A 195 20.71 1.68 -19.23
N SER A 196 19.76 1.89 -18.32
CA SER A 196 20.03 2.53 -17.03
C SER A 196 20.87 1.61 -16.13
N SER A 197 21.65 2.22 -15.24
CA SER A 197 22.46 1.48 -14.27
C SER A 197 22.64 2.28 -12.99
N GLY A 198 22.89 1.61 -11.88
CA GLY A 198 23.18 2.25 -10.60
C GLY A 198 24.25 1.50 -9.83
N GLU A 199 24.91 2.21 -8.91
CA GLU A 199 25.83 1.66 -7.93
C GLU A 199 25.47 2.20 -6.55
N TRP A 200 25.40 1.31 -5.56
CA TRP A 200 25.14 1.64 -4.16
C TRP A 200 26.19 0.98 -3.27
N CYS A 201 26.94 1.78 -2.53
CA CYS A 201 28.01 1.32 -1.66
C CYS A 201 27.60 1.34 -0.18
N GLU A 202 28.16 0.43 0.61
CA GLU A 202 27.96 0.37 2.07
C GLU A 202 28.41 1.64 2.81
N ASP A 203 29.31 2.43 2.21
CA ASP A 203 29.75 3.72 2.75
C ASP A 203 28.76 4.87 2.48
N GLY A 204 27.62 4.58 1.85
CA GLY A 204 26.57 5.53 1.51
C GLY A 204 26.86 6.32 0.22
N SER A 205 27.95 6.04 -0.48
CA SER A 205 28.16 6.58 -1.83
C SER A 205 27.39 5.78 -2.88
N GLY A 206 27.07 6.44 -3.98
CA GLY A 206 26.43 5.78 -5.10
C GLY A 206 26.28 6.69 -6.31
N PHE A 207 25.85 6.09 -7.42
CA PHE A 207 25.45 6.80 -8.60
C PHE A 207 24.32 6.10 -9.33
N PHE A 208 23.63 6.85 -10.17
CA PHE A 208 22.64 6.37 -11.11
C PHE A 208 22.93 6.99 -12.48
N ILE A 209 22.81 6.17 -13.53
CA ILE A 209 22.91 6.57 -14.92
C ILE A 209 21.57 6.22 -15.56
N ASP A 210 20.87 7.23 -16.09
CA ASP A 210 19.61 7.03 -16.81
C ASP A 210 19.84 6.44 -18.22
N PRO A 211 18.79 6.00 -18.93
CA PRO A 211 18.90 5.46 -20.29
C PRO A 211 19.53 6.45 -21.30
N GLU A 212 19.37 7.75 -21.07
CA GLU A 212 19.95 8.83 -21.87
C GLU A 212 21.44 9.08 -21.59
N GLY A 213 21.98 8.47 -20.54
CA GLY A 213 23.38 8.55 -20.11
C GLY A 213 23.68 9.73 -19.18
N ASN A 214 22.67 10.40 -18.62
CA ASN A 214 22.87 11.39 -17.57
C ASN A 214 23.24 10.67 -16.27
N THR A 215 24.23 11.20 -15.56
CA THR A 215 24.74 10.62 -14.32
C THR A 215 24.40 11.51 -13.13
N GLU A 216 23.74 10.94 -12.15
CA GLU A 216 23.55 11.51 -10.82
C GLU A 216 24.38 10.69 -9.83
N SER A 217 25.17 11.35 -8.99
CA SER A 217 25.94 10.66 -7.95
C SER A 217 25.74 11.34 -6.61
N TRP A 218 25.82 10.57 -5.54
CA TRP A 218 25.61 11.07 -4.19
C TRP A 218 26.59 10.46 -3.19
N ASN A 219 26.70 11.11 -2.05
CA ASN A 219 27.38 10.58 -0.89
C ASN A 219 26.56 10.83 0.37
N GLU A 220 26.30 9.77 1.12
CA GLU A 220 25.62 9.82 2.40
C GLU A 220 26.61 9.75 3.57
N VAL A 221 26.40 10.62 4.56
CA VAL A 221 27.20 10.64 5.78
C VAL A 221 26.27 10.68 6.99
N TYR A 222 26.32 9.62 7.79
CA TYR A 222 25.66 9.59 9.09
C TYR A 222 26.49 10.33 10.14
N ASP A 223 25.88 11.32 10.79
CA ASP A 223 26.44 12.07 11.90
C ASP A 223 25.82 11.57 13.23
N PRO A 224 26.55 10.75 14.01
CA PRO A 224 26.03 10.20 15.27
C PRO A 224 25.82 11.25 16.37
N GLN A 225 26.39 12.45 16.24
CA GLN A 225 26.17 13.51 17.23
C GLN A 225 24.80 14.18 17.05
N THR A 226 24.37 14.32 15.80
CA THR A 226 23.06 14.88 15.47
C THR A 226 22.00 13.81 15.24
N GLY A 227 22.40 12.54 15.08
CA GLY A 227 21.50 11.45 14.68
C GLY A 227 20.91 11.67 13.29
N CYS A 228 21.67 12.29 12.38
CA CYS A 228 21.19 12.65 11.05
C CYS A 228 22.07 12.06 9.96
N THR A 229 21.43 11.50 8.93
CA THR A 229 22.06 11.16 7.65
C THR A 229 21.96 12.36 6.74
N LYS A 230 23.09 12.79 6.17
CA LYS A 230 23.15 13.87 5.17
C LYS A 230 23.51 13.27 3.82
N THR A 231 22.77 13.61 2.79
CA THR A 231 23.02 13.19 1.41
C THR A 231 23.42 14.41 0.61
N ALA A 232 24.53 14.33 -0.12
CA ALA A 232 25.00 15.39 -1.01
C ALA A 232 25.08 14.84 -2.44
N TYR A 233 24.44 15.53 -3.38
CA TYR A 233 24.34 15.13 -4.77
C TYR A 233 25.35 15.90 -5.64
N SER A 234 25.72 15.32 -6.78
CA SER A 234 26.69 15.91 -7.71
C SER A 234 26.20 17.17 -8.42
N ASP A 235 24.88 17.38 -8.50
CA ASP A 235 24.28 18.59 -9.05
C ASP A 235 24.38 19.79 -8.08
N GLY A 236 24.83 19.55 -6.85
CA GLY A 236 24.98 20.54 -5.79
C GLY A 236 23.80 20.59 -4.82
N SER A 237 22.73 19.84 -5.07
CA SER A 237 21.64 19.67 -4.11
C SER A 237 22.10 18.81 -2.93
N ALA A 238 21.40 18.92 -1.80
CA ALA A 238 21.68 18.15 -0.61
C ALA A 238 20.43 17.98 0.25
N SER A 239 20.39 16.95 1.08
CA SER A 239 19.34 16.76 2.07
C SER A 239 19.89 16.22 3.38
N ALA A 240 19.10 16.29 4.44
CA ALA A 240 19.34 15.49 5.63
C ALA A 240 18.06 14.98 6.24
N ARG A 241 18.12 13.76 6.78
CA ARG A 241 17.05 13.10 7.52
C ARG A 241 17.59 12.73 8.91
N CYS A 242 16.88 13.10 9.96
CA CYS A 242 17.29 12.85 11.35
C CYS A 242 16.35 11.86 12.03
N GLU A 243 16.88 11.08 12.96
CA GLU A 243 16.12 10.09 13.76
C GLU A 243 15.02 10.74 14.61
N ASP A 244 15.15 12.03 14.92
CA ASP A 244 14.14 12.79 15.64
C ASP A 244 12.98 13.24 14.74
N GLY A 245 12.99 12.94 13.44
CA GLY A 245 11.99 13.36 12.47
C GLY A 245 12.25 14.73 11.83
N SER A 246 13.27 15.46 12.29
CA SER A 246 13.71 16.68 11.62
C SER A 246 14.36 16.34 10.28
N SER A 247 14.20 17.23 9.31
CA SER A 247 14.81 17.05 7.98
C SER A 247 15.02 18.38 7.27
N TRP A 248 15.80 18.36 6.21
CA TRP A 248 15.82 19.46 5.25
C TRP A 248 16.23 18.95 3.88
N ASP A 249 15.79 19.66 2.86
CA ASP A 249 16.13 19.44 1.46
C ASP A 249 16.57 20.80 0.90
N GLU A 250 17.67 20.83 0.15
CA GLU A 250 18.27 22.01 -0.47
C GLU A 250 18.53 21.68 -1.93
N ASP A 251 17.95 22.47 -2.85
CA ASP A 251 18.14 22.25 -4.27
C ASP A 251 19.51 22.78 -4.76
N SER A 252 19.85 22.52 -6.02
CA SER A 252 21.12 22.97 -6.62
C SER A 252 21.25 24.50 -6.74
N SER A 253 20.16 25.25 -6.56
CA SER A 253 20.16 26.71 -6.51
C SER A 253 20.38 27.26 -5.09
N GLY A 254 20.32 26.39 -4.07
CA GLY A 254 20.44 26.72 -2.65
C GLY A 254 19.11 27.09 -1.98
N GLU A 255 17.98 26.90 -2.67
CA GLU A 255 16.66 27.03 -2.06
C GLU A 255 16.43 25.83 -1.15
N ARG A 256 15.97 26.08 0.08
CA ARG A 256 15.97 25.10 1.16
C ARG A 256 14.61 25.01 1.83
N THR A 257 14.15 23.79 2.01
CA THR A 257 13.01 23.45 2.85
C THR A 257 13.52 22.73 4.09
N GLN A 258 13.14 23.18 5.28
CA GLN A 258 13.57 22.60 6.55
C GLN A 258 12.37 22.25 7.42
N THR A 259 12.32 21.00 7.87
CA THR A 259 11.41 20.51 8.90
C THR A 259 12.13 20.38 10.23
N ARG A 260 11.54 20.93 11.30
CA ARG A 260 11.94 20.68 12.68
C ARG A 260 10.82 19.96 13.40
N PHE A 261 11.14 18.82 13.97
CA PHE A 261 10.19 18.06 14.77
C PHE A 261 10.49 18.20 16.26
N ASN A 262 9.46 18.42 17.05
CA ASN A 262 9.55 18.42 18.50
C ASN A 262 8.82 17.19 19.05
N LYS A 263 9.61 16.20 19.48
CA LYS A 263 9.12 14.95 20.07
C LYS A 263 8.36 15.13 21.39
N GLU A 264 8.61 16.20 22.15
CA GLU A 264 7.87 16.46 23.39
C GLU A 264 6.43 16.92 23.12
N THR A 265 6.21 17.64 22.02
CA THR A 265 4.89 18.14 21.62
C THR A 265 4.22 17.31 20.54
N GLY A 266 4.94 16.38 19.89
CA GLY A 266 4.46 15.64 18.73
C GLY A 266 4.18 16.56 17.53
N CYS A 267 4.86 17.70 17.43
CA CYS A 267 4.58 18.70 16.40
C CYS A 267 5.80 18.95 15.52
N GLY A 268 5.56 19.03 14.21
CA GLY A 268 6.54 19.43 13.21
C GLY A 268 6.26 20.82 12.65
N ILE A 269 7.32 21.52 12.25
CA ILE A 269 7.24 22.79 11.52
C ILE A 269 8.15 22.70 10.31
N THR A 270 7.61 22.90 9.12
CA THR A 270 8.35 23.09 7.87
C THR A 270 8.47 24.57 7.57
N THR A 271 9.62 24.99 7.05
CA THR A 271 9.89 26.34 6.58
C THR A 271 10.66 26.26 5.29
N ASP A 272 10.22 26.98 4.26
CA ASP A 272 10.96 27.12 3.00
C ASP A 272 11.82 28.40 2.98
N SER A 273 12.68 28.53 1.98
CA SER A 273 13.54 29.69 1.78
C SER A 273 12.79 30.98 1.44
N PHE A 274 11.56 30.88 0.92
CA PHE A 274 10.67 32.02 0.67
C PHE A 274 10.02 32.54 1.95
N GLY A 275 10.17 31.83 3.06
CA GLY A 275 9.65 32.22 4.37
C GLY A 275 8.25 31.70 4.65
N ASN A 276 7.67 30.88 3.75
CA ASN A 276 6.43 30.17 4.06
C ASN A 276 6.73 29.11 5.12
N ARG A 277 5.76 28.91 6.00
CA ARG A 277 5.86 27.95 7.10
C ARG A 277 4.57 27.18 7.26
N SER A 278 4.69 25.88 7.45
CA SER A 278 3.56 25.03 7.83
C SER A 278 3.90 24.28 9.10
N GLY A 279 2.91 24.06 9.95
CA GLY A 279 3.05 23.23 11.14
C GLY A 279 1.95 22.21 11.24
N TRP A 280 2.29 21.08 11.84
CA TRP A 280 1.37 19.97 12.10
C TRP A 280 1.68 19.35 13.45
N CYS A 281 0.68 18.72 14.04
CA CYS A 281 0.78 18.03 15.32
C CYS A 281 0.12 16.65 15.22
N GLU A 282 0.52 15.72 16.08
CA GLU A 282 -0.06 14.36 16.16
C GLU A 282 -1.56 14.34 16.51
N ASP A 283 -2.06 15.40 17.17
CA ASP A 283 -3.49 15.63 17.42
C ASP A 283 -4.27 16.03 16.14
N GLY A 284 -3.58 16.14 15.00
CA GLY A 284 -4.12 16.51 13.69
C GLY A 284 -4.31 18.01 13.49
N ASN A 285 -3.94 18.85 14.47
CA ASN A 285 -3.91 20.29 14.29
C ASN A 285 -2.87 20.66 13.24
N THR A 286 -3.23 21.55 12.33
CA THR A 286 -2.33 22.04 11.27
C THR A 286 -2.46 23.54 11.11
N TRP A 287 -1.42 24.18 10.61
CA TRP A 287 -1.48 25.59 10.21
C TRP A 287 -0.51 25.86 9.07
N PHE A 288 -0.81 26.87 8.30
CA PHE A 288 0.03 27.39 7.22
C PHE A 288 0.15 28.90 7.40
N GLU A 289 1.34 29.44 7.18
CA GLU A 289 1.55 30.87 7.06
C GLU A 289 2.46 31.18 5.88
N ASP A 290 2.02 32.13 5.06
CA ASP A 290 2.76 32.57 3.88
C ASP A 290 3.88 33.58 4.22
N GLU A 291 4.66 33.96 3.21
CA GLU A 291 5.71 34.98 3.33
C GLU A 291 5.20 36.34 3.86
N ALA A 292 3.93 36.70 3.57
CA ALA A 292 3.32 37.95 4.01
C ALA A 292 2.87 37.90 5.48
N GLY A 293 2.86 36.71 6.10
CA GLY A 293 2.38 36.46 7.46
C GLY A 293 0.89 36.13 7.54
N SER A 294 0.24 35.87 6.40
CA SER A 294 -1.16 35.41 6.36
C SER A 294 -1.24 34.00 6.87
N ARG A 295 -2.03 33.78 7.93
CA ARG A 295 -2.10 32.50 8.64
C ARG A 295 -3.45 31.84 8.47
N THR A 296 -3.43 30.60 8.02
CA THR A 296 -4.56 29.68 8.04
C THR A 296 -4.30 28.61 9.11
N GLU A 297 -5.28 28.32 9.96
CA GLU A 297 -5.14 27.35 11.05
C GLU A 297 -6.33 26.40 11.07
N THR A 298 -6.04 25.11 11.15
CA THR A 298 -7.00 24.03 11.31
C THR A 298 -6.83 23.41 12.69
N ILE A 299 -7.90 23.45 13.48
CA ILE A 299 -7.94 22.89 14.84
C ILE A 299 -8.91 21.72 14.85
N ILE A 300 -8.47 20.58 15.34
CA ILE A 300 -9.29 19.39 15.61
C ILE A 300 -9.59 19.33 17.11
N ASP A 301 -10.86 19.27 17.46
CA ASP A 301 -11.28 18.97 18.82
C ASP A 301 -11.39 17.46 19.00
N GLU A 302 -10.44 16.87 19.72
CA GLU A 302 -10.39 15.42 20.00
C GLU A 302 -11.64 14.89 20.72
N THR A 303 -12.39 15.75 21.43
CA THR A 303 -13.60 15.32 22.16
C THR A 303 -14.77 15.13 21.22
N THR A 304 -14.86 15.95 20.18
CA THR A 304 -15.99 15.97 19.24
C THR A 304 -15.62 15.34 17.89
N GLY A 305 -14.33 15.17 17.59
CA GLY A 305 -13.84 14.77 16.28
C GLY A 305 -14.05 15.82 15.21
N CYS A 306 -14.37 17.06 15.59
CA CYS A 306 -14.66 18.14 14.66
C CYS A 306 -13.41 18.98 14.35
N GLY A 307 -13.14 19.17 13.06
CA GLY A 307 -12.14 20.10 12.55
C GLY A 307 -12.73 21.49 12.32
N THR A 308 -11.94 22.54 12.52
CA THR A 308 -12.29 23.93 12.20
C THR A 308 -11.09 24.60 11.55
N THR A 309 -11.25 25.07 10.31
CA THR A 309 -10.27 25.90 9.61
C THR A 309 -10.68 27.36 9.69
N LYS A 310 -9.74 28.22 10.10
CA LYS A 310 -9.90 29.68 10.09
C LYS A 310 -8.91 30.29 9.12
N PHE A 311 -9.43 31.18 8.28
CA PHE A 311 -8.66 31.94 7.32
C PHE A 311 -8.46 33.38 7.84
N GLU A 312 -7.39 34.04 7.39
CA GLU A 312 -7.09 35.41 7.85
C GLU A 312 -8.13 36.43 7.37
N ASP A 313 -8.78 36.16 6.24
CA ASP A 313 -9.81 37.04 5.66
C ASP A 313 -11.08 37.12 6.53
N GLY A 314 -11.17 36.31 7.59
CA GLY A 314 -12.28 36.24 8.53
C GLY A 314 -13.27 35.12 8.22
N THR A 315 -13.11 34.40 7.11
CA THR A 315 -13.89 33.21 6.83
C THR A 315 -13.45 32.05 7.73
N SER A 316 -14.38 31.14 8.00
CA SER A 316 -14.06 29.89 8.66
C SER A 316 -14.95 28.77 8.17
N SER A 317 -14.46 27.55 8.27
CA SER A 317 -15.22 26.35 7.96
C SER A 317 -14.94 25.29 9.01
N GLY A 318 -15.84 24.34 9.16
CA GLY A 318 -15.59 23.18 10.01
C GLY A 318 -16.31 21.95 9.50
N TRP A 319 -15.89 20.80 10.01
CA TRP A 319 -16.43 19.49 9.69
C TRP A 319 -16.39 18.62 10.93
N CYS A 320 -17.26 17.62 11.00
CA CYS A 320 -17.37 16.68 12.10
C CYS A 320 -17.40 15.25 11.56
N GLY A 321 -16.99 14.29 12.40
CA GLY A 321 -16.98 12.86 12.04
C GLY A 321 -18.37 12.25 11.81
N ASP A 322 -19.45 12.99 12.06
CA ASP A 322 -20.83 12.61 11.76
C ASP A 322 -21.30 13.05 10.35
N GLY A 323 -20.38 13.58 9.53
CA GLY A 323 -20.69 14.07 8.18
C GLY A 323 -21.24 15.50 8.14
N SER A 324 -21.39 16.15 9.29
CA SER A 324 -21.78 17.56 9.34
C SER A 324 -20.60 18.47 8.98
N SER A 325 -20.88 19.56 8.28
CA SER A 325 -19.93 20.62 7.97
C SER A 325 -20.60 21.98 8.05
N TRP A 326 -19.82 23.04 8.17
CA TRP A 326 -20.35 24.41 8.19
C TRP A 326 -19.35 25.37 7.57
N HIS A 327 -19.87 26.48 7.05
CA HIS A 327 -19.08 27.59 6.52
C HIS A 327 -19.60 28.90 7.09
N GLU A 328 -18.69 29.79 7.47
CA GLU A 328 -18.99 31.14 7.93
C GLU A 328 -18.16 32.13 7.11
N ASP A 329 -18.84 33.07 6.45
CA ASP A 329 -18.20 34.09 5.65
C ASP A 329 -17.63 35.25 6.50
N GLN A 330 -16.94 36.19 5.85
CA GLN A 330 -16.31 37.35 6.50
C GLN A 330 -17.31 38.30 7.19
N THR A 331 -18.60 38.21 6.83
CA THR A 331 -19.69 39.03 7.37
C THR A 331 -20.44 38.35 8.52
N GLY A 332 -20.10 37.10 8.82
CA GLY A 332 -20.75 36.26 9.83
C GLY A 332 -21.98 35.52 9.29
N SER A 333 -22.15 35.43 7.97
CA SER A 333 -23.19 34.60 7.38
C SER A 333 -22.79 33.14 7.48
N ARG A 334 -23.67 32.29 8.00
CA ARG A 334 -23.34 30.89 8.32
C ARG A 334 -24.26 29.90 7.61
N THR A 335 -23.66 28.92 6.95
CA THR A 335 -24.33 27.73 6.45
C THR A 335 -23.89 26.50 7.23
N GLU A 336 -24.78 25.51 7.37
CA GLU A 336 -24.48 24.22 7.98
C GLU A 336 -25.01 23.12 7.06
N THR A 337 -24.17 22.18 6.67
CA THR A 337 -24.51 21.06 5.81
C THR A 337 -24.43 19.77 6.60
N SER A 338 -25.47 18.95 6.56
CA SER A 338 -25.48 17.61 7.15
C SER A 338 -25.80 16.57 6.10
N PHE A 339 -25.24 15.37 6.23
CA PHE A 339 -25.54 14.23 5.37
C PHE A 339 -26.30 13.16 6.14
N ASP A 340 -27.42 12.71 5.58
CA ASP A 340 -28.20 11.61 6.14
C ASP A 340 -27.97 10.35 5.31
N GLU A 341 -27.22 9.38 5.87
CA GLU A 341 -26.92 8.10 5.23
C GLU A 341 -28.19 7.27 4.93
N GLU A 342 -29.27 7.43 5.70
CA GLU A 342 -30.50 6.65 5.50
C GLU A 342 -31.29 7.14 4.28
N SER A 343 -31.27 8.45 4.02
CA SER A 343 -31.92 9.05 2.85
C SER A 343 -30.99 9.25 1.64
N GLY A 344 -29.67 9.23 1.84
CA GLY A 344 -28.70 9.55 0.79
C GLY A 344 -28.80 11.00 0.31
N CYS A 345 -29.22 11.90 1.19
CA CYS A 345 -29.40 13.31 0.91
C CYS A 345 -28.51 14.18 1.82
N SER A 346 -27.97 15.24 1.25
CA SER A 346 -27.33 16.33 1.97
C SER A 346 -28.33 17.46 2.19
N THR A 347 -28.30 18.08 3.36
CA THR A 347 -29.14 19.24 3.72
C THR A 347 -28.26 20.40 4.14
N THR A 348 -28.33 21.52 3.43
CA THR A 348 -27.62 22.77 3.74
C THR A 348 -28.60 23.82 4.30
N ASP A 349 -28.47 24.12 5.59
CA ASP A 349 -29.24 25.13 6.31
C ASP A 349 -28.57 26.51 6.23
N TYR A 350 -29.34 27.54 5.87
CA TYR A 350 -28.90 28.93 5.84
C TYR A 350 -29.31 29.63 7.15
N LEU A 351 -28.39 29.74 8.11
CA LEU A 351 -28.74 30.07 9.51
C LEU A 351 -28.77 31.58 9.80
N SER A 352 -27.80 32.34 9.29
CA SER A 352 -27.67 33.78 9.53
C SER A 352 -26.94 34.47 8.38
N GLY A 353 -27.17 35.77 8.18
CA GLY A 353 -26.51 36.66 7.22
C GLY A 353 -27.00 36.60 5.77
N PHE A 354 -27.79 35.59 5.41
CA PHE A 354 -28.25 35.37 4.02
C PHE A 354 -29.64 35.97 3.75
N ILE A 355 -29.93 36.19 2.46
CA ILE A 355 -31.29 36.57 1.99
C ILE A 355 -32.31 35.46 2.33
N TYR A 356 -31.84 34.21 2.46
CA TYR A 356 -32.63 33.01 2.72
C TYR A 356 -32.42 32.46 4.14
N GLU A 357 -32.21 33.33 5.13
CA GLU A 357 -32.17 32.93 6.54
C GLU A 357 -33.38 32.06 6.93
N GLY A 358 -33.11 30.89 7.51
CA GLY A 358 -34.10 29.91 7.96
C GLY A 358 -34.57 28.91 6.90
N PHE A 359 -34.02 28.95 5.69
CA PHE A 359 -34.29 27.95 4.65
C PHE A 359 -33.24 26.82 4.66
N SER A 360 -33.62 25.66 4.11
CA SER A 360 -32.77 24.48 3.94
C SER A 360 -32.77 24.01 2.49
N GLU A 361 -31.61 23.90 1.86
CA GLU A 361 -31.42 23.27 0.55
C GLU A 361 -31.17 21.77 0.74
N ILE A 362 -31.83 20.91 -0.04
CA ILE A 362 -31.69 19.46 0.06
C ILE A 362 -31.31 18.90 -1.30
N GLU A 363 -30.17 18.22 -1.37
CA GLU A 363 -29.64 17.56 -2.55
C GLU A 363 -29.49 16.06 -2.30
N CYS A 364 -30.18 15.24 -3.10
CA CYS A 364 -30.20 13.78 -2.97
C CYS A 364 -29.46 13.10 -4.13
N HIS A 365 -28.89 11.91 -3.87
CA HIS A 365 -28.23 11.11 -4.91
C HIS A 365 -29.12 10.72 -6.10
N ASP A 366 -30.44 10.75 -5.94
CA ASP A 366 -31.40 10.52 -7.03
C ASP A 366 -31.57 11.72 -7.98
N GLY A 367 -30.80 12.79 -7.77
CA GLY A 367 -30.83 14.03 -8.56
C GLY A 367 -31.88 15.03 -8.08
N SER A 368 -32.65 14.72 -7.03
CA SER A 368 -33.62 15.67 -6.47
C SER A 368 -32.91 16.83 -5.78
N ASN A 369 -33.29 18.07 -6.15
CA ASN A 369 -32.84 19.29 -5.49
C ASN A 369 -34.05 20.19 -5.12
N TYR A 370 -34.19 20.56 -3.85
CA TYR A 370 -35.31 21.38 -3.39
C TYR A 370 -34.98 22.21 -2.14
N MET A 371 -35.68 23.34 -2.00
CA MET A 371 -35.64 24.21 -0.82
C MET A 371 -36.81 23.90 0.12
N LEU A 372 -36.55 23.88 1.41
CA LEU A 372 -37.55 23.96 2.47
C LEU A 372 -37.54 25.36 3.07
N ASP A 373 -38.72 25.95 3.21
CA ASP A 373 -38.89 27.18 3.97
C ASP A 373 -38.96 26.91 5.49
N PRO A 374 -38.94 27.94 6.36
CA PRO A 374 -39.02 27.77 7.81
C PRO A 374 -40.31 27.07 8.30
N GLU A 375 -41.36 26.98 7.46
CA GLU A 375 -42.62 26.28 7.76
C GLU A 375 -42.61 24.83 7.25
N GLY A 376 -41.52 24.39 6.60
CA GLY A 376 -41.31 23.05 6.07
C GLY A 376 -41.96 22.82 4.70
N ILE A 377 -42.30 23.88 3.97
CA ILE A 377 -42.92 23.78 2.65
C ILE A 377 -41.85 23.56 1.59
N LYS A 378 -41.98 22.44 0.86
CA LYS A 378 -41.11 22.06 -0.24
C LYS A 378 -41.34 22.95 -1.46
N SER A 379 -40.28 23.58 -1.94
CA SER A 379 -40.23 24.28 -3.23
C SER A 379 -39.09 23.70 -4.06
N GLU A 380 -39.37 23.36 -5.31
CA GLU A 380 -38.38 22.74 -6.20
C GLU A 380 -37.37 23.79 -6.67
N ILE A 381 -36.08 23.45 -6.67
CA ILE A 381 -35.08 24.29 -7.31
C ILE A 381 -34.97 23.85 -8.76
N VAL A 382 -35.26 24.75 -9.68
CA VAL A 382 -35.11 24.51 -11.12
C VAL A 382 -34.06 25.48 -11.65
N ILE A 383 -33.15 24.96 -12.46
CA ILE A 383 -32.18 25.80 -13.17
C ILE A 383 -32.86 26.30 -14.43
N ASP A 384 -32.96 27.62 -14.58
CA ASP A 384 -33.44 28.22 -15.81
C ASP A 384 -32.39 28.02 -16.91
N GLN A 385 -32.70 27.17 -17.89
CA GLN A 385 -31.77 26.80 -18.96
C GLN A 385 -31.38 27.98 -19.89
N GLU A 386 -32.15 29.08 -19.94
CA GLU A 386 -31.80 30.26 -20.74
C GLU A 386 -30.88 31.24 -20.00
N THR A 387 -30.90 31.22 -18.67
CA THR A 387 -30.19 32.22 -17.84
C THR A 387 -29.14 31.63 -16.89
N GLY A 388 -29.13 30.31 -16.70
CA GLY A 388 -28.29 29.62 -15.72
C GLY A 388 -28.63 29.94 -14.27
N CYS A 389 -29.73 30.67 -14.01
CA CYS A 389 -30.11 31.08 -12.66
C CYS A 389 -30.87 29.94 -11.95
N LYS A 390 -30.51 29.66 -10.68
CA LYS A 390 -31.33 28.80 -9.81
C LYS A 390 -32.63 29.55 -9.49
N GLN A 391 -33.78 28.98 -9.85
CA GLN A 391 -35.12 29.49 -9.54
C GLN A 391 -35.82 28.58 -8.53
N ILE A 392 -36.56 29.18 -7.59
CA ILE A 392 -37.44 28.42 -6.68
C ILE A 392 -38.87 28.40 -7.24
N LEU A 393 -39.37 27.20 -7.55
CA LEU A 393 -40.75 26.94 -7.91
C LEU A 393 -41.55 26.49 -6.68
N SER A 394 -42.49 27.34 -6.25
CA SER A 394 -43.53 26.95 -5.29
C SER A 394 -44.77 26.43 -6.04
N SER A 395 -45.63 25.66 -5.35
CA SER A 395 -46.91 25.16 -5.87
C SER A 395 -47.84 26.26 -6.40
N ASP A 396 -47.57 27.51 -6.04
CA ASP A 396 -48.40 28.68 -6.32
C ASP A 396 -47.77 29.62 -7.39
N GLY A 397 -46.58 29.28 -7.90
CA GLY A 397 -45.79 30.05 -8.88
C GLY A 397 -44.34 30.35 -8.43
N VAL A 398 -43.52 30.89 -9.34
CA VAL A 398 -42.12 31.30 -9.08
C VAL A 398 -42.09 32.35 -7.95
N LEU A 399 -41.33 32.08 -6.88
CA LEU A 399 -41.26 33.00 -5.73
C LEU A 399 -40.13 34.02 -5.84
N SER A 400 -38.97 33.65 -6.40
CA SER A 400 -37.82 34.55 -6.57
C SER A 400 -36.67 33.88 -7.33
N ASP A 401 -35.87 34.67 -8.04
CA ASP A 401 -34.54 34.28 -8.55
C ASP A 401 -33.59 34.11 -7.35
N LEU A 402 -33.06 32.90 -7.13
CA LEU A 402 -32.32 32.54 -5.91
C LEU A 402 -30.87 33.00 -5.96
N ASN A 403 -30.25 32.81 -7.12
CA ASN A 403 -28.96 33.35 -7.51
C ASN A 403 -28.91 33.23 -9.03
N CYS A 404 -28.74 34.34 -9.73
CA CYS A 404 -28.11 34.24 -11.03
C CYS A 404 -26.63 34.02 -10.75
N VAL A 405 -26.09 32.95 -11.28
CA VAL A 405 -24.64 32.71 -11.25
C VAL A 405 -24.00 33.98 -11.81
N GLU A 406 -23.35 34.78 -10.95
CA GLU A 406 -22.24 35.56 -11.45
C GLU A 406 -21.26 34.52 -11.97
N MET A 407 -21.03 34.58 -13.27
CA MET A 407 -20.14 33.73 -14.06
C MET A 407 -18.93 33.31 -13.20
N ASN A 408 -18.73 32.00 -13.04
CA ASN A 408 -17.58 31.50 -12.30
C ASN A 408 -16.32 32.05 -12.97
N LYS A 409 -15.52 32.77 -12.20
CA LYS A 409 -14.19 33.20 -12.61
C LYS A 409 -13.22 32.08 -12.27
N ASP A 410 -12.46 31.64 -13.26
CA ASP A 410 -11.21 30.93 -12.98
C ASP A 410 -10.25 31.85 -12.19
N ASP A 411 -9.15 31.31 -11.67
CA ASP A 411 -8.09 32.05 -10.97
C ASP A 411 -7.49 33.22 -11.79
N GLN A 412 -7.89 33.38 -13.06
CA GLN A 412 -7.48 34.44 -13.97
C GLN A 412 -8.61 35.44 -14.34
N GLY A 413 -9.83 35.25 -13.84
CA GLY A 413 -10.94 36.19 -14.02
C GLY A 413 -11.74 36.03 -15.32
N SER A 414 -11.72 34.86 -15.96
CA SER A 414 -12.46 34.56 -17.20
C SER A 414 -13.88 34.05 -16.90
N ASP A 415 -14.89 34.62 -17.57
CA ASP A 415 -16.29 34.23 -17.42
C ASP A 415 -16.68 33.09 -18.41
N PHE A 416 -17.25 31.96 -17.96
CA PHE A 416 -17.77 30.88 -18.84
C PHE A 416 -19.23 30.48 -18.52
N LEU A 417 -19.91 29.83 -19.48
CA LEU A 417 -21.33 29.43 -19.44
C LEU A 417 -21.48 27.91 -19.45
N GLU A 418 -22.02 27.30 -18.40
CA GLU A 418 -22.34 25.87 -18.37
C GLU A 418 -23.83 25.61 -18.67
N GLU A 419 -24.13 24.71 -19.59
CA GLU A 419 -25.48 24.34 -20.05
C GLU A 419 -25.64 22.81 -19.99
N PHE A 420 -26.63 22.33 -19.25
CA PHE A 420 -26.97 20.90 -19.17
C PHE A 420 -28.20 20.60 -20.02
N ASP A 421 -28.07 19.67 -20.96
CA ASP A 421 -29.16 19.21 -21.84
C ASP A 421 -29.87 18.01 -21.21
N GLU A 422 -31.08 18.22 -20.70
CA GLU A 422 -31.91 17.19 -20.06
C GLU A 422 -32.37 16.06 -21.01
N GLU A 423 -32.39 16.27 -22.33
CA GLU A 423 -32.80 15.24 -23.31
C GLU A 423 -31.65 14.26 -23.60
N THR A 424 -30.41 14.75 -23.58
CA THR A 424 -29.21 13.97 -23.89
C THR A 424 -28.38 13.61 -22.65
N GLY A 425 -28.61 14.28 -21.53
CA GLY A 425 -27.81 14.18 -20.30
C GLY A 425 -26.44 14.83 -20.41
N CYS A 426 -26.16 15.57 -21.49
CA CYS A 426 -24.85 16.15 -21.77
C CYS A 426 -24.65 17.51 -21.09
N MET A 427 -23.44 17.77 -20.60
CA MET A 427 -23.03 19.06 -20.04
C MET A 427 -22.15 19.80 -21.06
N SER A 428 -22.47 21.05 -21.37
CA SER A 428 -21.69 21.90 -22.27
C SER A 428 -21.13 23.12 -21.56
N VAL A 429 -19.90 23.51 -21.85
CA VAL A 429 -19.20 24.68 -21.32
C VAL A 429 -18.84 25.61 -22.47
N THR A 430 -19.39 26.81 -22.51
CA THR A 430 -19.05 27.84 -23.50
C THR A 430 -18.07 28.84 -22.91
N TYR A 431 -16.91 28.97 -23.54
CA TYR A 431 -15.84 29.88 -23.17
C TYR A 431 -16.08 31.28 -23.73
N PRO A 432 -15.49 32.33 -23.12
CA PRO A 432 -15.73 33.72 -23.52
C PRO A 432 -15.16 34.08 -24.91
N ASP A 433 -14.25 33.26 -25.43
CA ASP A 433 -13.77 33.38 -26.81
C ASP A 433 -14.77 32.83 -27.84
N GLY A 434 -15.85 32.17 -27.40
CA GLY A 434 -16.88 31.55 -28.24
C GLY A 434 -16.64 30.06 -28.51
N GLY A 435 -15.63 29.45 -27.91
CA GLY A 435 -15.46 28.01 -27.92
C GLY A 435 -16.48 27.30 -27.02
N GLN A 436 -16.83 26.05 -27.31
CA GLN A 436 -17.78 25.26 -26.55
C GLN A 436 -17.26 23.83 -26.36
N ASP A 437 -17.10 23.37 -25.13
CA ASP A 437 -16.89 21.97 -24.80
C ASP A 437 -18.23 21.31 -24.48
N THR A 438 -18.46 20.05 -24.82
CA THR A 438 -19.64 19.28 -24.47
C THR A 438 -19.22 17.87 -24.07
N ASN A 439 -19.61 17.42 -22.88
CA ASN A 439 -19.35 16.09 -22.33
C ASN A 439 -20.67 15.36 -22.03
N CYS A 440 -20.80 14.14 -22.52
CA CYS A 440 -22.01 13.33 -22.36
C CYS A 440 -21.75 12.08 -21.48
N PRO A 441 -22.76 11.56 -20.77
CA PRO A 441 -22.62 10.39 -19.89
C PRO A 441 -22.32 9.09 -20.64
N ASP A 442 -22.50 9.06 -21.97
CA ASP A 442 -22.19 7.92 -22.83
C ASP A 442 -20.72 7.85 -23.26
N GLY A 443 -19.87 8.71 -22.68
CA GLY A 443 -18.43 8.79 -22.98
C GLY A 443 -18.11 9.59 -24.24
N THR A 444 -19.12 10.16 -24.91
CA THR A 444 -18.91 11.08 -26.03
C THR A 444 -18.69 12.49 -25.52
N SER A 445 -17.71 13.18 -26.08
CA SER A 445 -17.54 14.61 -25.87
C SER A 445 -17.15 15.30 -27.17
N PHE A 446 -17.28 16.62 -27.27
CA PHE A 446 -16.78 17.35 -28.42
C PHE A 446 -16.46 18.79 -28.04
N PHE A 447 -15.44 19.35 -28.68
CA PHE A 447 -15.07 20.75 -28.54
C PHE A 447 -15.35 21.49 -29.85
N VAL A 448 -15.97 22.65 -29.78
CA VAL A 448 -16.16 23.58 -30.89
C VAL A 448 -15.28 24.79 -30.63
N ASP A 449 -14.34 25.11 -31.50
CA ASP A 449 -13.52 26.31 -31.35
C ASP A 449 -14.32 27.60 -31.66
N PRO A 450 -13.80 28.80 -31.29
CA PRO A 450 -14.39 30.09 -31.66
C PRO A 450 -14.65 30.30 -33.15
N GLY A 451 -13.94 29.57 -34.02
CA GLY A 451 -14.08 29.58 -35.47
C GLY A 451 -15.19 28.66 -35.99
N GLY A 452 -15.83 27.89 -35.11
CA GLY A 452 -16.86 26.89 -35.42
C GLY A 452 -16.30 25.53 -35.85
N MET A 453 -15.03 25.25 -35.59
CA MET A 453 -14.40 23.96 -35.86
C MET A 453 -14.76 22.98 -34.74
N ARG A 454 -15.45 21.89 -35.10
CA ARG A 454 -15.84 20.83 -34.17
C ARG A 454 -14.81 19.70 -34.15
N ILE A 455 -14.34 19.34 -32.97
CA ILE A 455 -13.44 18.22 -32.68
C ILE A 455 -14.24 17.24 -31.83
N ASP A 456 -14.51 16.04 -32.36
CA ASP A 456 -15.22 15.00 -31.61
C ASP A 456 -14.22 14.22 -30.75
N ARG A 457 -14.58 13.92 -29.50
CA ARG A 457 -13.77 13.20 -28.53
C ARG A 457 -14.53 11.98 -28.03
N VAL A 458 -13.85 10.85 -27.93
CA VAL A 458 -14.43 9.62 -27.40
C VAL A 458 -13.50 9.08 -26.33
N PHE A 459 -14.01 8.93 -25.11
CA PHE A 459 -13.30 8.26 -24.04
C PHE A 459 -13.63 6.77 -24.05
N ASP A 460 -12.62 5.93 -24.11
CA ASP A 460 -12.75 4.48 -23.98
C ASP A 460 -12.38 4.07 -22.54
N GLU A 461 -13.41 3.85 -21.72
CA GLU A 461 -13.26 3.43 -20.32
C GLU A 461 -12.46 2.13 -20.15
N SER A 462 -12.42 1.27 -21.17
CA SER A 462 -11.70 -0.01 -21.09
C SER A 462 -10.19 0.13 -21.26
N THR A 463 -9.75 1.20 -21.94
CA THR A 463 -8.35 1.49 -22.23
C THR A 463 -7.83 2.74 -21.52
N GLY A 464 -8.71 3.56 -20.95
CA GLY A 464 -8.36 4.85 -20.34
C GLY A 464 -7.90 5.88 -21.38
N CYS A 465 -8.21 5.68 -22.66
CA CYS A 465 -7.74 6.49 -23.77
C CYS A 465 -8.82 7.48 -24.26
N VAL A 466 -8.41 8.67 -24.67
CA VAL A 466 -9.23 9.68 -25.35
C VAL A 466 -8.84 9.74 -26.82
N THR A 467 -9.79 9.55 -27.72
CA THR A 467 -9.58 9.76 -29.17
C THR A 467 -10.26 11.04 -29.63
N GLU A 468 -9.49 12.00 -30.12
CA GLU A 468 -9.96 13.24 -30.75
C GLU A 468 -10.02 13.06 -32.27
N THR A 469 -11.08 13.52 -32.93
CA THR A 469 -11.28 13.44 -34.38
C THR A 469 -11.58 14.83 -34.94
N PHE A 470 -10.75 15.27 -35.88
CA PHE A 470 -10.82 16.57 -36.51
C PHE A 470 -11.74 16.54 -37.76
N PRO A 471 -12.27 17.69 -38.21
CA PRO A 471 -13.17 17.75 -39.38
C PRO A 471 -12.58 17.27 -40.70
N ASP A 472 -11.26 17.20 -40.81
CA ASP A 472 -10.55 16.66 -41.97
C ASP A 472 -10.46 15.12 -41.97
N GLY A 473 -10.97 14.48 -40.90
CA GLY A 473 -11.02 13.03 -40.72
C GLY A 473 -9.76 12.45 -40.07
N ILE A 474 -8.83 13.29 -39.63
CA ILE A 474 -7.66 12.87 -38.86
C ILE A 474 -8.10 12.64 -37.41
N SER A 475 -7.64 11.54 -36.80
CA SER A 475 -7.87 11.26 -35.38
C SER A 475 -6.55 11.12 -34.62
N GLN A 476 -6.54 11.55 -33.35
CA GLN A 476 -5.41 11.44 -32.43
C GLN A 476 -5.88 10.76 -31.15
N THR A 477 -5.15 9.76 -30.65
CA THR A 477 -5.51 9.03 -29.42
C THR A 477 -4.46 9.27 -28.33
N PHE A 478 -4.93 9.61 -27.13
CA PHE A 478 -4.12 9.90 -25.95
C PHE A 478 -4.49 8.90 -24.84
N CYS A 479 -3.53 8.12 -24.36
CA CYS A 479 -3.72 7.17 -23.26
C CYS A 479 -2.81 7.57 -22.09
N LEU A 480 -3.29 7.47 -20.85
CA LEU A 480 -2.61 8.02 -19.67
C LEU A 480 -1.25 7.39 -19.32
N ASP A 481 -0.82 6.30 -20.00
CA ASP A 481 0.44 5.60 -19.66
C ASP A 481 1.45 5.39 -20.80
N GLN A 482 1.27 5.89 -22.03
CA GLN A 482 2.31 5.74 -23.08
C GLN A 482 2.41 6.91 -24.07
N GLU A 483 3.65 7.17 -24.49
CA GLU A 483 4.06 8.16 -25.50
C GLU A 483 3.20 8.19 -26.77
N LEU A 484 3.07 9.40 -27.33
CA LEU A 484 2.36 9.74 -28.57
C LEU A 484 2.69 8.80 -29.74
N VAL A 485 1.72 8.02 -30.21
CA VAL A 485 1.81 7.28 -31.47
C VAL A 485 0.96 7.99 -32.54
N PHE A 486 1.62 8.62 -33.51
CA PHE A 486 0.95 9.13 -34.71
C PHE A 486 0.64 8.00 -35.68
N SER A 487 -0.60 7.91 -36.14
CA SER A 487 -1.02 7.02 -37.23
C SER A 487 -1.51 7.87 -38.41
N ASP A 488 -0.88 7.70 -39.59
CA ASP A 488 -1.26 8.34 -40.88
C ASP A 488 -2.56 7.80 -41.47
#